data_AF-A0A820SWH6-F1
#
_entry.id   AF-A0A820SWH6-F1
#
_cell.length_a   1.000
_cell.length_b   1.000
_cell.length_c   1.000
_cell.angle_alpha   90.00
_cell.angle_beta   90.00
_cell.angle_gamma   90.00
#
_symmetry.space_group_name_H-M   'P 1'
#
loop_
_entity.id
_entity.type
_entity.pdbx_description
1 polymer ?
#
loop_
_entity_poly.entity_id
_entity_poly.type
_entity_poly.pdbx_seq_one_letter_code
_entity_poly.pdbx_strand_id
1 'polypeptide(L)'
;MLSIFILEDHQLSKALVRLLIKLSSKISNHAPLLRKIAMDIHGQCEDVSEDTKFVHQPYFAIINEKTHMVILNNIVIVDLERMINSLEWIIQTQILSYDQITHFCAQLSYSLTTFGQILQCRLKNKMTIINIVKLLTKLYTILDEFTRQMVKNKTPIRDEFEKLASISGSQLQQPCYGFLTYTMKKSVLKDTLVPKLVYEMEQYERSLLELGKQQDKRLLETFKMSAVRDFRFNLDSIPDEQRTLRTSHQENQAEEEEQIDEEENE
;
A
#
# COMPACT_ATOMS: atom_id res chain seq x y z
N MET A 1 22.29 -16.00 -32.55
CA MET A 1 22.09 -15.89 -31.09
C MET A 1 22.62 -14.52 -30.69
N LEU A 2 21.79 -13.48 -30.84
CA LEU A 2 22.18 -12.12 -30.46
C LEU A 2 22.26 -12.09 -28.94
N SER A 3 23.49 -12.09 -28.41
CA SER A 3 23.73 -11.67 -27.04
C SER A 3 23.11 -10.29 -26.90
N ILE A 4 21.93 -10.21 -26.29
CA ILE A 4 21.33 -8.94 -25.89
C ILE A 4 22.44 -8.24 -25.09
N PHE A 5 22.90 -7.09 -25.55
CA PHE A 5 23.87 -6.27 -24.81
C PHE A 5 23.18 -5.87 -23.50
N ILE A 6 23.42 -6.64 -22.44
CA ILE A 6 22.95 -6.30 -21.11
C ILE A 6 23.88 -5.18 -20.65
N LEU A 7 23.36 -3.96 -20.65
CA LEU A 7 24.09 -2.82 -20.14
C LEU A 7 24.16 -2.93 -18.60
N GLU A 8 25.36 -3.09 -18.08
CA GLU A 8 25.61 -3.21 -16.64
C GLU A 8 26.20 -1.93 -16.03
N ASP A 9 26.63 -0.97 -16.88
CA ASP A 9 27.21 0.28 -16.39
C ASP A 9 26.16 1.13 -15.67
N HIS A 10 26.41 1.39 -14.39
CA HIS A 10 25.50 2.12 -13.52
C HIS A 10 25.26 3.57 -13.96
N GLN A 11 26.30 4.28 -14.41
CA GLN A 11 26.21 5.70 -14.74
C GLN A 11 25.49 5.90 -16.07
N LEU A 12 25.82 5.09 -17.06
CA LEU A 12 25.19 5.10 -18.37
C LEU A 12 23.73 4.66 -18.26
N SER A 13 23.44 3.59 -17.50
CA SER A 13 22.05 3.15 -17.28
C SER A 13 21.20 4.23 -16.63
N LYS A 14 21.72 4.88 -15.58
CA LYS A 14 21.08 6.03 -14.94
C LYS A 14 20.86 7.18 -15.92
N ALA A 15 21.85 7.52 -16.75
CA ALA A 15 21.77 8.62 -17.70
C ALA A 15 20.71 8.36 -18.78
N LEU A 16 20.67 7.15 -19.34
CA LEU A 16 19.72 6.75 -20.38
C LEU A 16 18.29 6.72 -19.85
N VAL A 17 18.04 6.10 -18.70
CA VAL A 17 16.70 6.07 -18.09
C VAL A 17 16.25 7.48 -17.71
N ARG A 18 17.16 8.32 -17.21
CA ARG A 18 16.84 9.73 -16.93
C ARG A 18 16.47 10.51 -18.19
N LEU A 19 17.17 10.28 -19.30
CA LEU A 19 16.85 10.88 -20.58
C LEU A 19 15.46 10.43 -21.05
N LEU A 20 15.15 9.14 -20.94
CA LEU A 20 13.85 8.58 -21.30
C LEU A 20 12.70 9.24 -20.50
N ILE A 21 12.85 9.37 -19.18
CA ILE A 21 11.85 10.05 -18.33
C ILE A 21 11.70 11.53 -18.73
N LYS A 22 12.82 12.23 -18.95
CA LYS A 22 12.80 13.64 -19.39
C LYS A 22 12.09 13.82 -20.72
N LEU A 23 12.37 12.98 -21.72
CA LEU A 23 11.68 13.05 -23.01
C LEU A 23 10.21 12.67 -22.89
N SER A 24 9.90 11.60 -22.15
CA SER A 24 8.53 11.17 -21.92
C SER A 24 7.70 12.27 -21.28
N SER A 25 8.19 12.94 -20.23
CA SER A 25 7.51 14.05 -19.57
C SER A 25 7.25 15.28 -20.46
N LYS A 26 7.95 15.41 -21.60
CA LYS A 26 7.72 16.49 -22.58
C LYS A 26 6.71 16.11 -23.65
N ILE A 27 6.53 14.81 -23.91
CA ILE A 27 5.61 14.29 -24.92
C ILE A 27 4.25 13.95 -24.28
N SER A 28 4.26 13.35 -23.09
CA SER A 28 3.08 12.84 -22.41
C SER A 28 3.29 12.76 -20.89
N ASN A 29 2.29 12.23 -20.17
CA ASN A 29 2.47 11.86 -18.77
C ASN A 29 3.50 10.72 -18.65
N HIS A 30 4.57 10.91 -17.88
CA HIS A 30 5.61 9.89 -17.65
C HIS A 30 5.29 8.95 -16.48
N ALA A 31 4.21 9.18 -15.73
CA ALA A 31 3.84 8.35 -14.59
C ALA A 31 3.59 6.86 -14.93
N PRO A 32 2.93 6.50 -16.06
CA PRO A 32 2.80 5.09 -16.46
C PRO A 32 4.15 4.43 -16.76
N LEU A 33 5.11 5.19 -17.31
CA LEU A 33 6.46 4.72 -17.57
C LEU A 33 7.21 4.47 -16.24
N LEU A 34 7.07 5.37 -15.27
CA LEU A 34 7.67 5.20 -13.95
C LEU A 34 7.17 3.93 -13.25
N ARG A 35 5.87 3.64 -13.36
CA ARG A 35 5.28 2.41 -12.83
C ARG A 35 5.86 1.16 -13.51
N LYS A 36 6.04 1.16 -14.83
CA LYS A 36 6.67 0.03 -15.55
C LYS A 36 8.12 -0.19 -15.11
N ILE A 37 8.88 0.88 -14.91
CA ILE A 37 10.24 0.81 -14.34
C ILE A 37 10.20 0.19 -12.94
N ALA A 38 9.24 0.59 -12.10
CA ALA A 38 9.08 0.01 -10.77
C ALA A 38 8.69 -1.47 -10.80
N MET A 39 7.85 -1.90 -11.75
CA MET A 39 7.53 -3.32 -11.96
C MET A 39 8.76 -4.15 -12.38
N ASP A 40 9.59 -3.62 -13.27
CA ASP A 40 10.82 -4.30 -13.66
C ASP A 40 11.79 -4.40 -12.48
N ILE A 41 11.95 -3.32 -11.70
CA ILE A 41 12.75 -3.35 -10.46
C ILE A 41 12.19 -4.41 -9.49
N HIS A 42 10.87 -4.49 -9.36
CA HIS A 42 10.22 -5.49 -8.52
C HIS A 42 10.53 -6.91 -8.99
N GLY A 43 10.43 -7.19 -10.30
CA GLY A 43 10.80 -8.48 -10.87
C GLY A 43 12.29 -8.84 -10.75
N GLN A 44 13.19 -7.86 -10.53
CA GLN A 44 14.59 -8.12 -10.22
C GLN A 44 14.87 -8.30 -8.72
N CYS A 45 13.93 -7.91 -7.86
CA CYS A 45 14.03 -8.09 -6.41
C CYS A 45 13.34 -9.40 -5.99
N GLU A 46 13.76 -9.95 -4.86
CA GLU A 46 12.95 -10.98 -4.19
C GLU A 46 11.70 -10.35 -3.58
N ASP A 47 10.61 -11.11 -3.48
CA ASP A 47 9.33 -10.67 -2.90
C ASP A 47 9.36 -10.67 -1.36
N VAL A 48 8.80 -9.65 -0.73
CA VAL A 48 8.66 -9.61 0.74
C VAL A 48 7.80 -10.77 1.25
N SER A 49 6.75 -11.12 0.52
CA SER A 49 5.92 -12.31 0.78
C SER A 49 6.65 -13.57 0.31
N GLU A 50 6.83 -14.56 1.19
CA GLU A 50 7.43 -15.85 0.81
C GLU A 50 6.47 -16.71 -0.03
N ASP A 51 5.16 -16.46 0.08
CA ASP A 51 4.12 -17.28 -0.54
C ASP A 51 3.77 -16.86 -1.98
N THR A 52 4.33 -15.75 -2.45
CA THR A 52 3.98 -15.16 -3.75
C THR A 52 5.24 -14.79 -4.49
N LYS A 53 5.55 -15.50 -5.58
CA LYS A 53 6.62 -15.11 -6.50
C LYS A 53 6.04 -14.22 -7.58
N PHE A 54 6.55 -13.00 -7.70
CA PHE A 54 6.18 -12.08 -8.75
C PHE A 54 6.83 -12.52 -10.07
N VAL A 55 6.02 -13.13 -10.95
CA VAL A 55 6.46 -13.51 -12.30
C VAL A 55 6.10 -12.36 -13.25
N HIS A 56 7.12 -11.61 -13.67
CA HIS A 56 6.95 -10.45 -14.54
C HIS A 56 7.86 -10.53 -15.76
N GLN A 57 7.31 -10.22 -16.93
CA GLN A 57 8.10 -10.10 -18.15
C GLN A 57 8.70 -8.68 -18.23
N PRO A 58 10.03 -8.54 -18.25
CA PRO A 58 10.68 -7.24 -18.14
C PRO A 58 10.33 -6.34 -19.34
N TYR A 59 9.93 -5.10 -19.07
CA TYR A 59 9.68 -4.09 -20.10
C TYR A 59 10.99 -3.51 -20.64
N PHE A 60 12.01 -3.36 -19.79
CA PHE A 60 13.26 -2.69 -20.10
C PHE A 60 14.46 -3.57 -19.73
N ALA A 61 15.18 -4.07 -20.73
CA ALA A 61 16.40 -4.87 -20.53
C ALA A 61 17.52 -4.12 -19.77
N ILE A 62 17.48 -2.79 -19.76
CA ILE A 62 18.42 -1.95 -19.01
C ILE A 62 18.25 -2.07 -17.49
N ILE A 63 17.11 -2.59 -17.02
CA ILE A 63 16.81 -2.85 -15.62
C ILE A 63 17.10 -4.34 -15.35
N ASN A 64 18.24 -4.63 -14.75
CA ASN A 64 18.71 -5.97 -14.45
C ASN A 64 19.23 -6.05 -13.01
N GLU A 65 19.68 -7.23 -12.59
CA GLU A 65 20.24 -7.49 -11.25
C GLU A 65 21.35 -6.52 -10.83
N LYS A 66 22.10 -5.93 -11.76
CA LYS A 66 23.16 -4.97 -11.44
C LYS A 66 22.65 -3.53 -11.40
N THR A 67 21.73 -3.15 -12.30
CA THR A 67 21.33 -1.75 -12.48
C THR A 67 20.08 -1.34 -11.70
N HIS A 68 19.20 -2.28 -11.31
CA HIS A 68 17.89 -1.97 -10.73
C HIS A 68 17.96 -1.07 -9.50
N MET A 69 18.91 -1.30 -8.58
CA MET A 69 19.05 -0.48 -7.37
C MET A 69 19.53 0.95 -7.67
N VAL A 70 20.38 1.13 -8.68
CA VAL A 70 20.84 2.47 -9.09
C VAL A 70 19.68 3.24 -9.68
N ILE A 71 18.85 2.59 -10.50
CA ILE A 71 17.66 3.18 -11.12
C ILE A 71 16.59 3.49 -10.06
N LEU A 72 16.32 2.58 -9.13
CA LEU A 72 15.41 2.80 -8.00
C LEU A 72 15.78 4.07 -7.23
N ASN A 73 17.02 4.17 -6.77
CA ASN A 73 17.46 5.25 -5.90
C ASN A 73 17.59 6.59 -6.62
N ASN A 74 18.07 6.62 -7.87
CA ASN A 74 18.42 7.86 -8.56
C ASN A 74 17.33 8.39 -9.49
N ILE A 75 16.36 7.55 -9.83
CA ILE A 75 15.27 7.88 -10.75
C ILE A 75 13.94 7.74 -10.04
N VAL A 76 13.56 6.53 -9.62
CA VAL A 76 12.20 6.27 -9.13
C VAL A 76 11.90 7.02 -7.84
N ILE A 77 12.76 6.88 -6.83
CA ILE A 77 12.59 7.57 -5.53
C ILE A 77 12.66 9.10 -5.70
N VAL A 78 13.59 9.59 -6.51
CA VAL A 78 13.75 11.03 -6.77
C VAL A 78 12.53 11.61 -7.48
N ASP A 79 11.95 10.88 -8.43
CA ASP A 79 10.75 11.33 -9.15
C ASP A 79 9.51 11.31 -8.25
N LEU A 80 9.35 10.25 -7.44
CA LEU A 80 8.30 10.17 -6.42
C LEU A 80 8.41 11.32 -5.42
N GLU A 81 9.60 11.60 -4.90
CA GLU A 81 9.83 12.71 -3.98
C GLU A 81 9.44 14.06 -4.60
N ARG A 82 9.85 14.31 -5.85
CA ARG A 82 9.49 15.54 -6.57
C ARG A 82 7.97 15.67 -6.73
N MET A 83 7.31 14.59 -7.14
CA MET A 83 5.85 14.56 -7.33
C MET A 83 5.12 14.78 -6.00
N ILE A 84 5.51 14.08 -4.94
CA ILE A 84 4.92 14.20 -3.59
C ILE A 84 5.11 15.63 -3.05
N ASN A 85 6.29 16.24 -3.22
CA ASN A 85 6.53 17.62 -2.82
C ASN A 85 5.65 18.61 -3.59
N SER A 86 5.43 18.37 -4.89
CA SER A 86 4.50 19.19 -5.67
C SER A 86 3.05 19.04 -5.19
N LEU A 87 2.62 17.82 -4.87
CA LEU A 87 1.26 17.55 -4.37
C LEU A 87 1.05 18.15 -2.98
N GLU A 88 2.04 18.06 -2.10
CA GLU A 88 2.02 18.70 -0.78
C GLU A 88 1.85 20.22 -0.91
N TRP A 89 2.66 20.85 -1.77
CA TRP A 89 2.56 22.29 -1.97
C TRP A 89 1.18 22.69 -2.50
N ILE A 90 0.64 21.93 -3.46
CA ILE A 90 -0.70 22.18 -4.02
C ILE A 90 -1.78 22.11 -2.93
N ILE A 91 -1.79 21.05 -2.09
CA ILE A 91 -2.84 20.89 -1.09
C ILE A 91 -2.74 21.91 0.06
N GLN A 92 -1.52 22.37 0.38
CA GLN A 92 -1.30 23.37 1.42
C GLN A 92 -1.66 24.81 0.99
N THR A 93 -1.62 25.11 -0.30
CA THR A 93 -1.73 26.50 -0.80
C THR A 93 -3.10 26.86 -1.35
N GLN A 94 -3.90 25.89 -1.78
CA GLN A 94 -5.18 26.16 -2.44
C GLN A 94 -6.24 25.10 -2.15
N ILE A 95 -7.50 25.52 -2.27
CA ILE A 95 -8.63 24.61 -2.37
C ILE A 95 -8.74 24.17 -3.82
N LEU A 96 -8.78 22.86 -4.05
CA LEU A 96 -8.78 22.30 -5.39
C LEU A 96 -10.12 22.53 -6.09
N SER A 97 -10.05 23.04 -7.32
CA SER A 97 -11.21 23.13 -8.21
C SER A 97 -11.60 21.77 -8.77
N TYR A 98 -12.77 21.71 -9.41
CA TYR A 98 -13.32 20.48 -9.99
C TYR A 98 -12.31 19.73 -10.88
N ASP A 99 -11.65 20.43 -11.82
CA ASP A 99 -10.69 19.82 -12.76
C ASP A 99 -9.38 19.43 -12.06
N GLN A 100 -8.93 20.27 -11.11
CA GLN A 100 -7.71 20.02 -10.35
C GLN A 100 -7.82 18.75 -9.52
N ILE A 101 -8.99 18.47 -8.92
CA ILE A 101 -9.23 17.25 -8.14
C ILE A 101 -9.01 16.00 -8.99
N THR A 102 -9.51 15.96 -10.23
CA THR A 102 -9.34 14.80 -11.12
C THR A 102 -7.86 14.56 -11.42
N HIS A 103 -7.13 15.62 -11.76
CA HIS A 103 -5.69 15.52 -11.98
C HIS A 103 -4.92 15.14 -10.70
N PHE A 104 -5.30 15.68 -9.56
CA PHE A 104 -4.70 15.39 -8.26
C PHE A 104 -4.88 13.93 -7.85
N CYS A 105 -6.11 13.40 -7.97
CA CYS A 105 -6.40 11.98 -7.75
C CYS A 105 -5.60 11.07 -8.68
N ALA A 106 -5.43 11.44 -9.95
CA ALA A 106 -4.61 10.67 -10.88
C ALA A 106 -3.13 10.62 -10.45
N GLN A 107 -2.54 11.75 -10.07
CA GLN A 107 -1.14 11.81 -9.61
C GLN A 107 -0.92 11.03 -8.31
N LEU A 108 -1.85 11.12 -7.36
CA LEU A 108 -1.81 10.30 -6.14
C LEU A 108 -1.94 8.81 -6.47
N SER A 109 -2.85 8.43 -7.36
CA SER A 109 -3.01 7.04 -7.80
C SER A 109 -1.73 6.49 -8.43
N TYR A 110 -1.04 7.27 -9.26
CA TYR A 110 0.26 6.87 -9.81
C TYR A 110 1.32 6.70 -8.73
N SER A 111 1.36 7.59 -7.74
CA SER A 111 2.26 7.48 -6.59
C SER A 111 1.99 6.18 -5.82
N LEU A 112 0.73 5.92 -5.46
CA LEU A 112 0.29 4.74 -4.73
C LEU A 112 0.66 3.45 -5.45
N THR A 113 0.32 3.34 -6.74
CA THR A 113 0.59 2.12 -7.52
C THR A 113 2.08 1.88 -7.73
N THR A 114 2.89 2.94 -7.83
CA THR A 114 4.36 2.83 -7.92
C THR A 114 4.95 2.36 -6.58
N PHE A 115 4.52 2.95 -5.46
CA PHE A 115 4.91 2.45 -4.13
C PHE A 115 4.46 1.01 -3.90
N GLY A 116 3.27 0.63 -4.36
CA GLY A 116 2.77 -0.73 -4.26
C GLY A 116 3.72 -1.76 -4.87
N GLN A 117 4.43 -1.42 -5.95
CA GLN A 117 5.48 -2.29 -6.52
C GLN A 117 6.75 -2.27 -5.65
N ILE A 118 7.22 -1.09 -5.25
CA ILE A 118 8.46 -0.93 -4.48
C ILE A 118 8.39 -1.61 -3.10
N LEU A 119 7.24 -1.54 -2.43
CA LEU A 119 7.04 -2.12 -1.10
C LEU A 119 7.02 -3.64 -1.11
N GLN A 120 6.78 -4.27 -2.26
CA GLN A 120 6.87 -5.72 -2.39
C GLN A 120 8.31 -6.19 -2.58
N CYS A 121 9.27 -5.30 -2.87
CA CYS A 121 10.68 -5.65 -3.00
C CYS A 121 11.36 -5.90 -1.64
N ARG A 122 12.11 -7.00 -1.53
CA ARG A 122 13.07 -7.23 -0.43
C ARG A 122 14.31 -6.36 -0.57
N LEU A 123 14.17 -5.13 -0.12
CA LEU A 123 15.28 -4.19 -0.10
C LEU A 123 16.24 -4.53 1.06
N LYS A 124 17.55 -4.42 0.80
CA LYS A 124 18.62 -4.63 1.79
C LYS A 124 19.29 -3.33 2.21
N ASN A 125 19.21 -2.28 1.38
CA ASN A 125 19.85 -1.00 1.64
C ASN A 125 19.05 -0.17 2.66
N LYS A 126 19.65 0.06 3.84
CA LYS A 126 19.03 0.81 4.95
C LYS A 126 18.62 2.23 4.58
N MET A 127 19.44 2.97 3.82
CA MET A 127 19.14 4.34 3.45
C MET A 127 17.95 4.41 2.48
N THR A 128 17.91 3.50 1.50
CA THR A 128 16.78 3.36 0.57
C THR A 128 15.48 3.11 1.33
N ILE A 129 15.49 2.16 2.28
CA ILE A 129 14.34 1.82 3.12
C ILE A 129 13.87 3.03 3.94
N ILE A 130 14.78 3.76 4.59
CA ILE A 130 14.45 4.96 5.36
C ILE A 130 13.80 6.03 4.48
N ASN A 131 14.33 6.24 3.27
CA ASN A 131 13.78 7.23 2.33
C ASN A 131 12.38 6.84 1.86
N ILE A 132 12.17 5.56 1.54
CA ILE A 132 10.84 5.04 1.16
C ILE A 132 9.84 5.27 2.28
N VAL A 133 10.17 4.90 3.53
CA VAL A 133 9.26 5.08 4.68
C VAL A 133 8.93 6.56 4.89
N LYS A 134 9.92 7.46 4.82
CA LYS A 134 9.68 8.90 4.95
C LYS A 134 8.75 9.46 3.87
N LEU A 135 8.97 9.07 2.61
CA LEU A 135 8.13 9.50 1.49
C LEU A 135 6.72 8.91 1.59
N LEU A 136 6.60 7.67 2.06
CA LEU A 136 5.32 7.02 2.29
C LEU A 136 4.53 7.71 3.41
N THR A 137 5.20 8.10 4.51
CA THR A 137 4.59 8.90 5.58
C THR A 137 4.02 10.19 4.99
N LYS A 138 4.82 10.89 4.20
CA LYS A 138 4.40 12.14 3.55
C LYS A 138 3.23 11.94 2.58
N LEU A 139 3.22 10.84 1.82
CA LEU A 139 2.12 10.50 0.92
C LEU A 139 0.80 10.29 1.69
N TYR A 140 0.83 9.58 2.82
CA TYR A 140 -0.35 9.41 3.67
C TYR A 140 -0.82 10.72 4.29
N THR A 141 0.10 11.60 4.72
CA THR A 141 -0.26 12.95 5.19
C THR A 141 -0.99 13.76 4.11
N ILE A 142 -0.55 13.68 2.84
CA ILE A 142 -1.22 14.37 1.72
C ILE A 142 -2.59 13.77 1.45
N LEU A 143 -2.72 12.44 1.44
CA LEU A 143 -4.00 11.74 1.24
C LEU A 143 -5.01 12.13 2.32
N ASP A 144 -4.56 12.19 3.56
CA ASP A 144 -5.34 12.58 4.73
C ASP A 144 -5.78 14.06 4.64
N GLU A 145 -4.85 14.99 4.38
CA GLU A 145 -5.18 16.40 4.23
C GLU A 145 -6.16 16.66 3.07
N PHE A 146 -5.95 15.98 1.95
CA PHE A 146 -6.85 16.06 0.81
C PHE A 146 -8.25 15.53 1.15
N THR A 147 -8.34 14.40 1.85
CA THR A 147 -9.62 13.84 2.30
C THR A 147 -10.32 14.77 3.28
N ARG A 148 -9.61 15.36 4.25
CA ARG A 148 -10.15 16.39 5.14
C ARG A 148 -10.66 17.61 4.39
N GLN A 149 -9.93 18.06 3.38
CA GLN A 149 -10.36 19.20 2.56
C GLN A 149 -11.69 18.89 1.85
N MET A 150 -11.85 17.68 1.31
CA MET A 150 -13.11 17.22 0.69
C MET A 150 -14.27 17.17 1.70
N VAL A 151 -14.03 16.69 2.93
CA VAL A 151 -15.01 16.70 4.03
C VAL A 151 -15.43 18.13 4.35
N LYS A 152 -14.46 19.00 4.65
CA LYS A 152 -14.70 20.39 5.08
C LYS A 152 -15.46 21.20 4.04
N ASN A 153 -15.11 21.04 2.76
CA ASN A 153 -15.71 21.78 1.66
C ASN A 153 -16.97 21.12 1.10
N LYS A 154 -17.39 19.97 1.67
CA LYS A 154 -18.51 19.16 1.18
C LYS A 154 -18.40 18.87 -0.32
N THR A 155 -17.18 18.65 -0.79
CA THR A 155 -16.91 18.41 -2.21
C THR A 155 -17.43 17.03 -2.59
N PRO A 156 -18.27 16.90 -3.64
CA PRO A 156 -18.87 15.62 -3.98
C PRO A 156 -17.81 14.58 -4.35
N ILE A 157 -18.01 13.35 -3.85
CA ILE A 157 -17.20 12.20 -4.21
C ILE A 157 -17.46 11.85 -5.68
N ARG A 158 -16.39 11.53 -6.41
CA ARG A 158 -16.43 11.10 -7.80
C ARG A 158 -15.65 9.80 -7.95
N ASP A 159 -15.88 9.11 -9.06
CA ASP A 159 -15.25 7.82 -9.40
C ASP A 159 -13.72 7.85 -9.28
N GLU A 160 -13.06 8.96 -9.60
CA GLU A 160 -11.59 9.04 -9.50
C GLU A 160 -11.11 9.04 -8.05
N PHE A 161 -11.87 9.64 -7.14
CA PHE A 161 -11.57 9.59 -5.71
C PHE A 161 -11.89 8.21 -5.13
N GLU A 162 -13.01 7.60 -5.51
CA GLU A 162 -13.35 6.24 -5.09
C GLU A 162 -12.29 5.24 -5.53
N LYS A 163 -11.83 5.35 -6.78
CA LYS A 163 -10.74 4.54 -7.31
C LYS A 163 -9.44 4.79 -6.55
N LEU A 164 -9.11 6.04 -6.24
CA LEU A 164 -7.95 6.38 -5.43
C LEU A 164 -8.01 5.71 -4.06
N ALA A 165 -9.15 5.82 -3.37
CA ALA A 165 -9.37 5.18 -2.07
C ALA A 165 -9.28 3.65 -2.16
N SER A 166 -9.89 3.05 -3.19
CA SER A 166 -9.77 1.61 -3.43
C SER A 166 -8.32 1.17 -3.61
N ILE A 167 -7.53 1.91 -4.38
CA ILE A 167 -6.10 1.65 -4.61
C ILE A 167 -5.29 1.80 -3.32
N SER A 168 -5.57 2.83 -2.49
CA SER A 168 -4.83 3.04 -1.25
C SER A 168 -5.03 1.88 -0.27
N GLY A 169 -6.26 1.38 -0.11
CA GLY A 169 -6.54 0.23 0.74
C GLY A 169 -6.02 -1.10 0.18
N SER A 170 -6.27 -1.39 -1.10
CA SER A 170 -5.92 -2.69 -1.69
C SER A 170 -4.47 -2.83 -2.13
N GLN A 171 -3.92 -1.83 -2.84
CA GLN A 171 -2.61 -1.92 -3.48
C GLN A 171 -1.48 -1.33 -2.65
N LEU A 172 -1.78 -0.50 -1.65
CA LEU A 172 -0.75 0.12 -0.83
C LEU A 172 -0.72 -0.40 0.61
N GLN A 173 -1.85 -0.36 1.34
CA GLN A 173 -1.84 -0.72 2.76
C GLN A 173 -1.35 -2.16 3.01
N GLN A 174 -1.81 -3.14 2.23
CA GLN A 174 -1.39 -4.54 2.39
C GLN A 174 0.13 -4.73 2.16
N PRO A 175 0.73 -4.32 1.02
CA PRO A 175 2.18 -4.35 0.85
C PRO A 175 2.96 -3.53 1.89
N CYS A 176 2.40 -2.41 2.35
CA CYS A 176 3.02 -1.56 3.37
C CYS A 176 3.25 -2.34 4.68
N TYR A 177 2.24 -3.03 5.20
CA TYR A 177 2.41 -3.79 6.43
C TYR A 177 3.41 -4.94 6.26
N GLY A 178 3.35 -5.68 5.15
CA GLY A 178 4.34 -6.72 4.84
C GLY A 178 5.77 -6.17 4.83
N PHE A 179 5.98 -5.04 4.14
CA PHE A 179 7.26 -4.34 4.09
C PHE A 179 7.74 -3.87 5.47
N LEU A 180 6.86 -3.30 6.28
CA LEU A 180 7.18 -2.84 7.63
C LEU A 180 7.57 -4.01 8.53
N THR A 181 6.82 -5.11 8.52
CA THR A 181 7.16 -6.31 9.29
C THR A 181 8.53 -6.86 8.89
N TYR A 182 8.82 -6.96 7.59
CA TYR A 182 10.13 -7.40 7.09
C TYR A 182 11.28 -6.48 7.55
N THR A 183 11.11 -5.16 7.40
CA THR A 183 12.15 -4.18 7.75
C THR A 183 12.37 -4.03 9.26
N MET A 184 11.31 -4.20 10.07
CA MET A 184 11.39 -4.23 11.53
C MET A 184 12.11 -5.49 12.03
N LYS A 185 11.79 -6.68 11.50
CA LYS A 185 12.48 -7.94 11.85
C LYS A 185 13.99 -7.86 11.59
N LYS A 186 14.42 -7.03 10.64
CA LYS A 186 15.84 -6.81 10.29
C LYS A 186 16.48 -5.63 11.04
N SER A 187 15.78 -5.00 11.98
CA SER A 187 16.24 -3.82 12.76
C SER A 187 16.76 -2.68 11.89
N VAL A 188 16.21 -2.54 10.67
CA VAL A 188 16.69 -1.55 9.69
C VAL A 188 16.15 -0.17 9.99
N LEU A 189 14.91 -0.10 10.49
CA LEU A 189 14.20 1.14 10.79
C LEU A 189 14.47 1.60 12.21
N LYS A 190 14.51 2.93 12.39
CA LYS A 190 14.52 3.55 13.72
C LYS A 190 13.15 3.39 14.36
N ASP A 191 13.11 3.21 15.67
CA ASP A 191 11.88 3.05 16.47
C ASP A 191 10.87 4.19 16.29
N THR A 192 11.29 5.35 15.78
CA THR A 192 10.41 6.52 15.58
C THR A 192 9.74 6.60 14.20
N LEU A 193 10.27 5.95 13.16
CA LEU A 193 9.77 6.13 11.79
C LEU A 193 8.50 5.30 11.53
N VAL A 194 8.47 4.06 12.03
CA VAL A 194 7.33 3.17 11.83
C VAL A 194 6.09 3.69 12.55
N PRO A 195 6.13 4.07 13.84
CA PRO A 195 4.96 4.62 14.52
C PRO A 195 4.42 5.86 13.83
N LYS A 196 5.30 6.74 13.32
CA LYS A 196 4.87 7.93 12.57
C LYS A 196 4.10 7.55 11.31
N LEU A 197 4.62 6.62 10.50
CA LEU A 197 3.92 6.17 9.31
C LEU A 197 2.56 5.53 9.64
N VAL A 198 2.52 4.64 10.64
CA VAL A 198 1.27 3.99 11.07
C VAL A 198 0.25 5.03 11.53
N TYR A 199 0.69 6.04 12.30
CA TYR A 199 -0.18 7.14 12.72
C TYR A 199 -0.81 7.88 11.52
N GLU A 200 -0.02 8.26 10.51
CA GLU A 200 -0.54 8.95 9.32
C GLU A 200 -1.50 8.05 8.52
N MET A 201 -1.24 6.74 8.46
CA MET A 201 -2.16 5.77 7.85
C MET A 201 -3.50 5.73 8.59
N GLU A 202 -3.48 5.71 9.92
CA GLU A 202 -4.70 5.73 10.74
C GLU A 202 -5.47 7.05 10.62
N GLN A 203 -4.78 8.20 10.53
CA GLN A 203 -5.44 9.48 10.32
C GLN A 203 -6.17 9.50 8.98
N TYR A 204 -5.52 9.03 7.92
CA TYR A 204 -6.15 8.91 6.60
C TYR A 204 -7.41 8.03 6.64
N GLU A 205 -7.35 6.86 7.29
CA GLU A 205 -8.52 5.97 7.44
C GLU A 205 -9.66 6.67 8.21
N ARG A 206 -9.35 7.43 9.27
CA ARG A 206 -10.36 8.19 10.02
C ARG A 206 -11.03 9.24 9.13
N SER A 207 -10.24 10.00 8.37
CA SER A 207 -10.74 11.01 7.44
C SER A 207 -11.62 10.38 6.33
N LEU A 208 -11.25 9.22 5.80
CA LEU A 208 -12.08 8.48 4.83
C LEU A 208 -13.40 7.99 5.45
N LEU A 209 -13.36 7.48 6.68
CA LEU A 209 -14.55 7.06 7.41
C LEU A 209 -15.52 8.21 7.65
N GLU A 210 -15.00 9.39 8.01
CA GLU A 210 -15.80 10.60 8.16
C GLU A 210 -16.45 11.01 6.84
N LEU A 211 -15.67 11.05 5.76
CA LEU A 211 -16.16 11.37 4.43
C LEU A 211 -17.26 10.41 3.95
N GLY A 212 -17.04 9.10 4.09
CA GLY A 212 -18.02 8.08 3.71
C GLY A 212 -19.30 8.12 4.54
N LYS A 213 -19.23 8.47 5.82
CA LYS A 213 -20.43 8.66 6.66
C LYS A 213 -21.23 9.89 6.27
N GLN A 214 -20.57 10.98 5.86
CA GLN A 214 -21.22 12.24 5.55
C GLN A 214 -21.79 12.31 4.13
N GLN A 215 -21.12 11.69 3.15
CA GLN A 215 -21.42 11.92 1.73
C GLN A 215 -21.85 10.66 0.98
N ASP A 216 -21.09 9.56 1.05
CA ASP A 216 -21.44 8.32 0.35
C ASP A 216 -20.95 7.06 1.09
N LYS A 217 -21.91 6.23 1.50
CA LYS A 217 -21.64 4.94 2.16
C LYS A 217 -20.95 3.93 1.24
N ARG A 218 -21.10 4.05 -0.10
CA ARG A 218 -20.45 3.17 -1.08
C ARG A 218 -18.93 3.25 -1.03
N LEU A 219 -18.38 4.39 -0.62
CA LEU A 219 -16.96 4.57 -0.37
C LEU A 219 -16.46 3.57 0.69
N LEU A 220 -17.27 3.28 1.70
CA LEU A 220 -16.94 2.36 2.79
C LEU A 220 -16.96 0.90 2.36
N GLU A 221 -17.73 0.56 1.33
CA GLU A 221 -17.76 -0.78 0.74
C GLU A 221 -16.55 -1.02 -0.17
N THR A 222 -16.13 0.04 -0.88
CA THR A 222 -15.01 -0.01 -1.83
C THR A 222 -13.65 0.06 -1.13
N PHE A 223 -13.57 0.78 -0.02
CA PHE A 223 -12.36 0.89 0.79
C PHE A 223 -12.24 -0.28 1.76
N LYS A 224 -11.27 -1.18 1.51
CA LYS A 224 -10.90 -2.22 2.46
C LYS A 224 -10.06 -1.60 3.58
N MET A 225 -10.69 -1.33 4.71
CA MET A 225 -9.96 -0.90 5.91
C MET A 225 -8.91 -1.94 6.31
N SER A 226 -7.81 -1.48 6.88
CA SER A 226 -6.81 -2.39 7.42
C SER A 226 -7.42 -3.23 8.57
N ALA A 227 -7.48 -4.55 8.36
CA ALA A 227 -7.87 -5.52 9.40
C ALA A 227 -6.73 -5.77 10.40
N VAL A 228 -5.73 -4.90 10.49
CA VAL A 228 -4.53 -5.09 11.34
C VAL A 228 -4.85 -4.97 12.84
N ARG A 229 -6.12 -4.72 13.19
CA ARG A 229 -6.67 -4.88 14.54
C ARG A 229 -7.41 -6.21 14.73
N ASP A 230 -7.04 -7.25 13.99
CA ASP A 230 -7.53 -8.60 14.28
C ASP A 230 -6.98 -9.03 15.64
N PHE A 231 -7.87 -9.03 16.65
CA PHE A 231 -7.63 -9.74 17.89
C PHE A 231 -7.51 -11.22 17.54
N ARG A 232 -6.28 -11.69 17.29
CA ARG A 232 -5.99 -13.11 17.26
C ARG A 232 -6.14 -13.61 18.70
N PHE A 233 -7.32 -14.09 19.06
CA PHE A 233 -7.46 -14.90 20.25
C PHE A 233 -6.51 -16.08 20.08
N ASN A 234 -5.47 -16.12 20.90
CA ASN A 234 -4.62 -17.29 20.99
C ASN A 234 -5.45 -18.36 21.71
N LEU A 235 -6.22 -19.14 20.94
CA LEU A 235 -7.04 -20.24 21.44
C LEU A 235 -6.18 -21.26 22.21
N ASP A 236 -4.87 -21.30 21.96
CA ASP A 236 -3.89 -22.18 22.64
C ASP A 236 -3.45 -21.64 24.00
N SER A 237 -3.83 -20.40 24.36
CA SER A 237 -3.60 -19.81 25.69
C SER A 237 -4.78 -20.01 26.65
N ILE A 238 -5.86 -20.64 26.19
CA ILE A 238 -6.98 -21.05 27.03
C ILE A 238 -6.63 -22.42 27.61
N PRO A 239 -6.48 -22.57 28.95
CA PRO A 239 -6.29 -23.87 29.56
C PRO A 239 -7.42 -24.81 29.17
N ASP A 240 -7.09 -26.04 28.78
CA ASP A 240 -8.05 -27.04 28.30
C ASP A 240 -9.23 -27.31 29.27
N GLU A 241 -9.07 -26.97 30.55
CA GLU A 241 -10.12 -27.03 31.57
C GLU A 241 -11.35 -26.16 31.26
N GLN A 242 -11.24 -25.10 30.47
CA GLN A 242 -12.40 -24.28 30.04
C GLN A 242 -13.04 -24.75 28.73
N ARG A 243 -12.37 -25.62 27.95
CA ARG A 243 -12.95 -26.21 26.73
C ARG A 243 -13.92 -27.35 27.06
N THR A 244 -13.61 -28.16 28.07
CA THR A 244 -14.44 -29.30 28.50
C THR A 244 -15.70 -28.92 29.28
N LEU A 245 -15.73 -27.73 29.91
CA LEU A 245 -16.94 -27.21 30.58
C LEU A 245 -18.03 -26.77 29.59
N ARG A 246 -17.70 -26.42 28.34
CA ARG A 246 -18.70 -26.05 27.32
C ARG A 246 -19.32 -27.25 26.62
N THR A 247 -18.54 -28.31 26.40
CA THR A 247 -19.05 -29.56 25.79
C THR A 247 -19.98 -30.29 26.76
N SER A 248 -19.64 -30.33 28.06
CA SER A 248 -20.47 -31.00 29.08
C SER A 248 -21.81 -30.30 29.38
N HIS A 249 -21.94 -28.99 29.13
CA HIS A 249 -23.23 -28.30 29.27
C HIS A 249 -24.13 -28.44 28.02
N GLN A 250 -23.57 -28.73 26.85
CA GLN A 250 -24.35 -28.96 25.63
C GLN A 250 -24.79 -30.42 25.48
N GLU A 251 -23.99 -31.39 25.95
CA GLU A 251 -24.37 -32.81 25.96
C GLU A 251 -25.49 -33.09 26.98
N ASN A 252 -25.44 -32.49 28.17
CA ASN A 252 -26.50 -32.68 29.19
C ASN A 252 -27.85 -32.05 28.82
N GLN A 253 -27.90 -31.02 27.95
CA GLN A 253 -29.17 -30.44 27.48
C GLN A 253 -29.80 -31.25 26.34
N ALA A 254 -29.00 -31.99 25.55
CA ALA A 254 -29.52 -32.85 24.51
C ALA A 254 -30.09 -34.16 25.08
N GLU A 255 -29.50 -34.71 26.14
CA GLU A 255 -30.01 -35.92 26.81
C GLU A 255 -31.30 -35.68 27.62
N GLU A 256 -31.54 -34.46 28.13
CA GLU A 256 -32.81 -34.12 28.81
C GLU A 256 -33.97 -33.90 27.81
N GLU A 257 -33.71 -33.50 26.56
CA GLU A 257 -34.76 -33.35 25.53
C GLU A 257 -35.17 -34.69 24.91
N GLU A 258 -34.26 -35.66 24.77
CA GLU A 258 -34.60 -37.00 24.24
C GLU A 258 -35.41 -37.87 25.22
N GLN A 259 -35.29 -37.66 26.54
CA GLN A 259 -36.09 -38.41 27.53
C GLN A 259 -37.54 -37.93 27.66
N ILE A 260 -37.86 -36.71 27.22
CA ILE A 260 -39.24 -36.18 27.28
C ILE A 260 -40.09 -36.73 26.11
N ASP A 261 -39.48 -37.01 24.96
CA ASP A 261 -40.19 -37.52 23.78
C ASP A 261 -40.49 -39.04 23.83
N GLU A 262 -39.81 -39.82 24.69
CA GLU A 262 -40.08 -41.26 24.85
C GLU A 262 -41.20 -41.57 25.86
N GLU A 263 -41.53 -40.69 26.81
CA GLU A 263 -42.64 -40.91 27.77
C GLU A 263 -44.03 -40.48 27.24
N GLU A 264 -44.13 -39.79 26.09
CA GLU A 264 -45.43 -39.43 25.47
C GLU A 264 -45.97 -40.47 24.47
N ASN A 265 -45.30 -41.61 24.27
CA ASN A 265 -45.70 -42.67 23.32
C ASN A 265 -45.90 -44.08 23.91
N GLU A 266 -46.12 -44.22 25.23
CA GLU A 266 -46.70 -45.44 25.84
C GLU A 266 -48.06 -45.22 26.51
#